data_AF-A0A401QCD7-F1
#
_entry.id   AF-A0A401QCD7-F1
#
_cell.length_a   1.000
_cell.length_b   1.000
_cell.length_c   1.000
_cell.angle_alpha   90.00
_cell.angle_beta   90.00
_cell.angle_gamma   90.00
#
_symmetry.space_group_name_H-M   'P 1'
#
loop_
_entity.id
_entity.type
_entity.pdbx_description
1 polymer ?
#
loop_
_entity_poly.entity_id
_entity_poly.type
_entity_poly.pdbx_seq_one_letter_code
_entity_poly.pdbx_strand_id
1 'polypeptide(L)' 'EQSKLRFQMELEFVQCLANPNYLNFLAQRGYFRERTFVNYFKYLLYWKEPEYAKYLK' A
#
# COMPACT_ATOMS: atom_id res chain seq x y z
N GLU A 1 12.02 0.36 -17.03
CA GLU A 1 12.38 -0.48 -15.84
C GLU A 1 11.85 0.11 -14.54
N GLN A 2 12.09 1.40 -14.27
CA GLN A 2 11.59 2.08 -13.07
C GLN A 2 10.08 1.92 -12.82
N SER A 3 9.23 2.01 -13.85
CA SER A 3 7.77 1.83 -13.69
C SER A 3 7.38 0.41 -13.28
N LYS A 4 8.12 -0.61 -13.74
CA LYS A 4 7.89 -2.01 -13.32
C LYS A 4 8.31 -2.21 -11.87
N LEU A 5 9.45 -1.63 -11.48
CA LEU A 5 9.94 -1.67 -10.11
C LEU A 5 8.95 -1.00 -9.16
N ARG A 6 8.44 0.19 -9.52
CA ARG A 6 7.42 0.90 -8.74
C ARG A 6 6.17 0.07 -8.54
N PHE A 7 5.64 -0.52 -9.61
CA PHE A 7 4.47 -1.39 -9.54
C PHE A 7 4.68 -2.57 -8.58
N GLN A 8 5.84 -3.22 -8.66
CA GLN A 8 6.17 -4.33 -7.77
C GLN A 8 6.28 -3.89 -6.31
N MET A 9 6.96 -2.78 -6.03
CA MET A 9 7.06 -2.23 -4.67
C MET A 9 5.69 -1.86 -4.10
N GLU A 10 4.83 -1.26 -4.91
CA GLU A 10 3.47 -0.90 -4.52
C GLU A 10 2.62 -2.15 -4.26
N LEU A 11 2.77 -3.20 -5.07
CA LEU A 11 2.09 -4.48 -4.87
C LEU A 11 2.51 -5.14 -3.55
N GLU A 12 3.82 -5.27 -3.32
CA GLU A 12 4.37 -5.86 -2.09
C GLU A 12 3.91 -5.05 -0.86
N PHE A 13 3.93 -3.72 -0.95
CA PHE A 13 3.46 -2.85 0.12
C PHE A 13 1.98 -3.07 0.42
N VAL A 14 1.11 -3.08 -0.60
CA VAL A 14 -0.35 -3.30 -0.41
C VAL A 14 -0.62 -4.68 0.18
N GLN A 15 0.12 -5.71 -0.22
CA GLN A 15 0.02 -7.04 0.39
C GLN A 15 0.45 -7.04 1.86
N CYS A 16 1.50 -6.29 2.23
CA CYS A 16 1.90 -6.11 3.63
C CYS A 16 0.83 -5.43 4.49
N LEU A 17 -0.05 -4.58 3.91
CA LEU A 17 -1.17 -3.97 4.64
C LEU A 17 -2.22 -4.99 5.10
N ALA A 18 -2.24 -6.20 4.55
CA ALA A 18 -3.09 -7.28 5.04
C ALA A 18 -2.59 -7.87 6.37
N ASN A 19 -1.34 -7.59 6.77
CA ASN A 19 -0.78 -8.09 8.03
C ASN A 19 -1.14 -7.15 9.20
N PRO A 20 -1.95 -7.60 10.19
CA PRO A 20 -2.36 -6.75 11.31
C PRO A 20 -1.19 -6.30 12.19
N ASN A 21 -0.12 -7.10 12.30
CA ASN A 21 1.08 -6.71 13.05
C ASN A 21 1.81 -5.54 12.36
N TYR A 22 1.83 -5.54 11.03
CA TYR A 22 2.43 -4.46 10.26
C TYR A 22 1.60 -3.17 10.38
N LEU A 23 0.28 -3.27 10.31
CA LEU A 23 -0.61 -2.13 10.57
C LEU A 23 -0.42 -1.56 11.98
N ASN A 24 -0.28 -2.42 12.99
CA ASN A 24 0.00 -1.98 14.36
C ASN A 24 1.35 -1.27 14.47
N PHE A 25 2.40 -1.80 13.84
CA PHE A 25 3.69 -1.13 13.75
C PHE A 25 3.57 0.27 13.12
N LEU A 26 2.82 0.39 12.01
CA LEU A 26 2.58 1.68 11.35
C LEU A 26 1.82 2.66 12.26
N ALA A 27 0.83 2.19 13.00
CA ALA A 27 0.07 2.99 13.96
C ALA A 27 0.95 3.51 15.10
N GLN A 28 1.76 2.63 15.71
CA GLN A 28 2.64 2.98 16.83
C GLN A 28 3.68 4.03 16.45
N ARG A 29 4.17 3.99 15.21
CA ARG A 29 5.11 4.98 14.66
C ARG A 29 4.45 6.30 14.26
N GLY A 30 3.12 6.36 14.25
CA GLY A 30 2.37 7.58 13.95
C GLY A 30 2.16 7.85 12.46
N TYR A 31 2.47 6.91 11.56
CA TYR A 31 2.37 7.12 10.11
C TYR A 31 0.93 7.48 9.66
N PHE A 32 -0.10 6.97 10.33
CA PHE A 32 -1.49 7.31 10.01
C PHE A 32 -1.87 8.78 10.33
N ARG A 33 -1.01 9.53 11.04
CA ARG A 33 -1.21 10.97 11.31
C ARG A 33 -0.58 11.84 10.23
N GLU A 34 0.34 11.30 9.43
CA GLU A 34 1.02 12.04 8.38
C GLU A 34 0.13 12.16 7.15
N ARG A 35 -0.21 13.40 6.78
CA ARG A 35 -1.07 13.67 5.61
C ARG A 35 -0.50 13.09 4.32
N THR A 36 0.82 13.12 4.15
CA THR A 36 1.50 12.55 2.98
C THR A 36 1.26 11.05 2.88
N PHE A 37 1.35 10.33 4.00
CA PHE A 37 1.13 8.89 4.05
C PHE A 37 -0.34 8.52 3.83
N VAL A 38 -1.26 9.28 4.42
CA VAL A 38 -2.70 9.12 4.17
C VAL A 38 -3.06 9.36 2.70
N ASN A 39 -2.47 10.38 2.07
CA ASN A 39 -2.66 10.62 0.64
C ASN A 39 -2.07 9.50 -0.22
N TYR A 40 -0.98 8.88 0.21
CA TYR A 40 -0.43 7.72 -0.47
C TYR A 40 -1.36 6.51 -0.42
N PHE A 41 -2.04 6.25 0.71
CA PHE A 41 -3.09 5.23 0.75
C PHE A 41 -4.25 5.52 -0.21
N LYS A 42 -4.66 6.79 -0.34
CA LYS A 42 -5.68 7.19 -1.31
C LYS A 42 -5.23 6.90 -2.74
N TYR A 43 -3.97 7.20 -3.05
CA TYR A 43 -3.37 6.85 -4.33
C TYR A 43 -3.44 5.33 -4.57
N LEU A 44 -3.03 4.51 -3.60
CA LEU A 44 -3.05 3.04 -3.69
C LEU A 44 -4.46 2.43 -3.81
N LEU A 45 -5.54 3.20 -3.68
CA LEU A 45 -6.89 2.68 -3.89
C LEU A 45 -7.14 2.21 -5.34
N TYR A 46 -6.30 2.61 -6.31
CA TYR A 46 -6.38 2.07 -7.68
C TYR A 46 -6.23 0.54 -7.72
N TRP A 47 -5.57 -0.07 -6.72
CA TRP A 47 -5.45 -1.52 -6.60
C TRP A 47 -6.80 -2.24 -6.43
N LYS A 48 -7.87 -1.51 -6.11
CA LYS A 48 -9.23 -2.04 -6.05
C LYS A 48 -9.86 -2.25 -7.42
N GLU A 49 -9.37 -1.58 -8.46
CA GLU A 49 -9.90 -1.74 -9.81
C GLU A 49 -9.60 -3.16 -10.32
N PRO A 50 -10.52 -3.80 -11.07
CA PRO A 50 -10.41 -5.21 -11.47
C PRO A 50 -9.14 -5.51 -12.29
N GLU A 51 -8.64 -4.52 -13.03
CA GLU A 51 -7.41 -4.62 -13.82
C GLU A 51 -6.16 -4.87 -12.97
N TYR A 52 -6.15 -4.39 -11.72
CA TYR A 52 -5.02 -4.48 -10.79
C TYR A 52 -5.29 -5.46 -9.64
N ALA A 53 -6.54 -5.58 -9.21
CA ALA A 53 -6.95 -6.47 -8.12
C ALA A 53 -6.55 -7.93 -8.36
N LYS A 54 -6.50 -8.37 -9.64
CA LYS A 54 -6.06 -9.71 -10.04
C LYS A 54 -4.63 -10.09 -9.59
N TYR A 55 -3.80 -9.11 -9.24
CA TYR A 55 -2.44 -9.34 -8.75
C TYR A 55 -2.36 -9.43 -7.22
N LEU A 56 -3.40 -8.99 -6.50
CA LEU A 56 -3.51 -9.17 -5.06
C LEU A 56 -3.80 -10.66 -4.78
N LYS A 57 -3.12 -11.23 -3.78
CA LYS A 57 -3.22 -12.63 -3.39
C LYS A 57 -4.04 -12.77 -2.12
#